data_AF-K2AWT8-F1
#
_entry.id   AF-K2AWT8-F1
#
_cell.length_a   1.000
_cell.length_b   1.000
_cell.length_c   1.000
_cell.angle_alpha   90.00
_cell.angle_beta   90.00
_cell.angle_gamma   90.00
#
_symmetry.space_group_name_H-M   'P 1'
#
loop_
_entity.id
_entity.type
_entity.pdbx_description
1 polymer ?
#
loop_
_entity_poly.entity_id
_entity_poly.type
_entity_poly.pdbx_seq_one_letter_code
_entity_poly.pdbx_strand_id
1 'polypeptide(L)'
;MTAFVFTGKLVQLSLAYDGLTIYPLFTPYTNNEYAKKISVLRDDCCILQFVDGLTAEGVMGLQCVSEVSRHVSYDRRVYREDDDHDFYHQDTTDKDHLHYHIKFKHPLSSPERHEIFAMLIKHGLLGPDEYQDFEKAYIERDYQYQSVLMPLLQGEREADVKMIITYIQKTQDNDLLAHLHQYLLSEAFNYLREQAVG
;
A
#
# COMPACT_ATOMS: atom_id res chain seq x y z
N MET A 1 -10.62 5.64 -6.42
CA MET A 1 -10.15 4.86 -5.26
C MET A 1 -9.12 5.74 -4.57
N THR A 2 -8.97 5.66 -3.25
CA THR A 2 -7.99 6.50 -2.54
C THR A 2 -6.97 5.58 -1.92
N ALA A 3 -5.71 5.71 -2.27
CA ALA A 3 -4.65 4.92 -1.65
C ALA A 3 -4.37 5.42 -0.22
N PHE A 4 -3.90 4.54 0.66
CA PHE A 4 -3.28 5.00 1.90
C PHE A 4 -1.93 5.60 1.55
N VAL A 5 -1.73 6.88 1.87
CA VAL A 5 -0.44 7.55 1.63
C VAL A 5 0.24 7.83 2.96
N PHE A 6 1.51 7.45 3.04
CA PHE A 6 2.38 7.81 4.15
C PHE A 6 3.67 8.43 3.62
N THR A 7 4.00 9.61 4.11
CA THR A 7 5.17 10.36 3.68
C THR A 7 6.23 10.32 4.79
N GLY A 8 7.28 9.54 4.57
CA GLY A 8 8.49 9.58 5.38
C GLY A 8 9.48 10.62 4.86
N LYS A 9 10.69 10.61 5.42
CA LYS A 9 11.78 11.55 5.06
C LYS A 9 12.38 11.27 3.70
N LEU A 10 12.62 10.00 3.36
CA LEU A 10 13.31 9.59 2.13
C LEU A 10 12.38 9.01 1.08
N VAL A 11 11.22 8.51 1.50
CA VAL A 11 10.23 7.89 0.63
C VAL A 11 8.83 8.30 1.03
N GLN A 12 7.95 8.37 0.05
CA GLN A 12 6.51 8.30 0.26
C GLN A 12 6.03 6.92 -0.20
N LEU A 13 5.13 6.34 0.57
CA LEU A 13 4.51 5.05 0.33
C LEU A 13 3.05 5.27 0.00
N SER A 14 2.55 4.53 -0.99
CA SER A 14 1.14 4.48 -1.34
C SER A 14 0.71 3.02 -1.36
N LEU A 15 -0.24 2.65 -0.51
CA LEU A 15 -0.83 1.32 -0.50
C LEU A 15 -2.20 1.39 -1.14
N ALA A 16 -2.37 0.62 -2.20
CA ALA A 16 -3.57 0.58 -3.03
C ALA A 16 -3.92 -0.89 -3.30
N TYR A 17 -4.94 -1.40 -2.62
CA TYR A 17 -5.41 -2.78 -2.74
C TYR A 17 -4.30 -3.85 -2.50
N ASP A 18 -3.78 -4.46 -3.56
CA ASP A 18 -2.71 -5.47 -3.56
C ASP A 18 -1.36 -4.89 -3.97
N GLY A 19 -1.23 -3.56 -4.05
CA GLY A 19 -0.04 -2.87 -4.50
C GLY A 19 0.59 -1.98 -3.46
N LEU A 20 1.92 -1.92 -3.49
CA LEU A 20 2.74 -0.91 -2.83
C LEU A 20 3.45 -0.07 -3.88
N THR A 21 3.21 1.23 -3.86
CA THR A 21 3.99 2.22 -4.60
C THR A 21 5.00 2.89 -3.68
N ILE A 22 6.27 2.89 -4.07
CA ILE A 22 7.36 3.57 -3.36
C ILE A 22 7.84 4.74 -4.21
N TYR A 23 7.65 5.97 -3.71
CA TYR A 23 8.13 7.21 -4.31
C TYR A 23 9.38 7.70 -3.58
N PRO A 24 10.58 7.64 -4.20
CA PRO A 24 11.76 8.32 -3.68
C PRO A 24 11.55 9.83 -3.56
N LEU A 25 11.89 10.41 -2.40
CA LEU A 25 11.83 11.86 -2.14
C LEU A 25 13.22 12.52 -2.15
N PHE A 26 14.27 11.75 -2.40
CA PHE A 26 15.63 12.28 -2.49
C PHE A 26 15.92 12.85 -3.87
N THR A 27 16.69 13.94 -3.90
CA THR A 27 17.01 14.68 -5.13
C THR A 27 17.90 13.83 -6.04
N PRO A 28 17.54 13.66 -7.33
CA PRO A 28 18.43 13.02 -8.29
C PRO A 28 19.70 13.86 -8.49
N TYR A 29 20.85 13.20 -8.55
CA TYR A 29 22.12 13.87 -8.81
C TYR A 29 22.22 14.32 -10.27
N THR A 30 22.37 15.63 -10.50
CA THR A 30 22.66 16.21 -11.81
C THR A 30 24.13 16.60 -11.91
N ASN A 31 24.91 15.90 -12.75
CA ASN A 31 26.19 16.40 -13.23
C ASN A 31 26.04 16.83 -14.69
N ASN A 32 26.48 18.04 -15.02
CA ASN A 32 26.16 18.77 -16.27
C ASN A 32 26.71 18.15 -17.58
N GLU A 33 27.29 16.95 -17.54
CA GLU A 33 27.72 16.22 -18.76
C GLU A 33 27.06 14.84 -18.90
N TYR A 34 26.45 14.32 -17.84
CA TYR A 34 25.75 13.03 -17.87
C TYR A 34 24.55 13.12 -16.93
N ALA A 35 23.39 13.47 -17.48
CA ALA A 35 22.12 13.35 -16.77
C ALA A 35 21.87 11.86 -16.48
N LYS A 36 22.33 11.38 -15.31
CA LYS A 36 21.97 10.05 -14.83
C LYS A 36 20.54 10.10 -14.32
N LYS A 37 19.61 9.81 -15.22
CA LYS A 37 18.26 9.39 -14.86
C LYS A 37 18.38 8.11 -14.03
N ILE A 38 17.72 8.09 -12.88
CA ILE A 38 17.51 6.85 -12.14
C ILE A 38 16.60 5.98 -13.02
N SER A 39 17.10 4.84 -13.47
CA SER A 39 16.33 3.75 -14.06
C SER A 39 16.73 2.49 -13.32
N VAL A 40 15.80 1.95 -12.53
CA VAL A 40 15.99 0.69 -11.82
C VAL A 40 15.21 -0.40 -12.56
N LEU A 41 15.98 -1.41 -12.98
CA LEU A 41 15.70 -2.74 -13.54
C LEU A 41 14.93 -2.84 -14.88
N ARG A 42 15.70 -3.14 -15.94
CA ARG A 42 15.29 -4.00 -17.07
C ARG A 42 15.47 -5.47 -16.68
N ASP A 43 14.51 -6.29 -17.11
CA ASP A 43 14.58 -7.75 -17.37
C ASP A 43 15.37 -8.60 -16.38
N ASP A 44 14.67 -9.27 -15.45
CA ASP A 44 14.89 -10.62 -14.89
C ASP A 44 16.32 -11.06 -14.52
N CYS A 45 17.27 -10.14 -14.41
CA CYS A 45 18.65 -10.41 -14.08
C CYS A 45 19.10 -9.46 -12.98
N CYS A 46 19.45 -10.06 -11.84
CA CYS A 46 20.24 -9.39 -10.81
C CYS A 46 21.63 -9.08 -11.37
N ILE A 47 21.77 -8.01 -12.14
CA ILE A 47 23.06 -7.39 -12.40
C ILE A 47 23.20 -6.29 -11.34
N LEU A 48 23.90 -6.61 -10.25
CA LEU A 48 24.59 -5.61 -9.42
C LEU A 48 25.68 -4.99 -10.29
N GLN A 49 25.31 -4.09 -11.20
CA GLN A 49 26.27 -3.19 -11.80
C GLN A 49 26.47 -2.07 -10.79
N PHE A 50 27.68 -1.93 -10.29
CA PHE A 50 28.16 -0.64 -9.81
C PHE A 50 28.08 0.31 -11.00
N VAL A 51 26.91 0.89 -11.22
CA VAL A 51 26.77 2.02 -12.13
C VAL A 51 27.36 3.16 -11.33
N ASP A 52 28.54 3.63 -11.72
CA ASP A 52 29.04 4.92 -11.25
C ASP A 52 27.83 5.89 -11.26
N GLY A 53 27.45 6.52 -10.14
CA GLY A 53 26.40 7.55 -10.12
C GLY A 53 24.98 7.18 -9.69
N LEU A 54 24.75 6.11 -8.92
CA LEU A 54 23.61 6.09 -8.00
C LEU A 54 23.97 6.83 -6.71
N THR A 55 23.06 7.65 -6.17
CA THR A 55 23.22 8.18 -4.81
C THR A 55 23.11 7.04 -3.78
N ALA A 56 23.58 7.25 -2.55
CA ALA A 56 23.47 6.24 -1.50
C ALA A 56 22.01 5.81 -1.29
N GLU A 57 21.09 6.77 -1.33
CA GLU A 57 19.65 6.57 -1.20
C GLU A 57 19.06 5.81 -2.39
N GLY A 58 19.59 6.04 -3.60
CA GLY A 58 19.22 5.27 -4.79
C GLY A 58 19.59 3.79 -4.66
N VAL A 59 20.75 3.49 -4.08
CA VAL A 59 21.18 2.11 -3.80
C VAL A 59 20.28 1.47 -2.74
N MET A 60 19.96 2.19 -1.66
CA MET A 60 19.03 1.75 -0.61
C MET A 60 17.66 1.39 -1.21
N GLY A 61 17.12 2.26 -2.07
CA GLY A 61 15.86 2.04 -2.78
C GLY A 61 15.85 0.75 -3.60
N LEU A 62 16.87 0.58 -4.44
CA LEU A 62 17.02 -0.60 -5.30
C LEU A 62 17.14 -1.90 -4.49
N GLN A 63 17.97 -1.89 -3.44
CA GLN A 63 18.17 -3.07 -2.59
C GLN A 63 16.89 -3.44 -1.86
N CYS A 64 16.13 -2.45 -1.36
CA CYS A 64 14.86 -2.70 -0.72
C CYS A 64 13.84 -3.30 -1.68
N VAL A 65 13.65 -2.71 -2.87
CA VAL A 65 12.71 -3.25 -3.88
C VAL A 65 13.10 -4.67 -4.27
N SER A 66 14.40 -4.94 -4.44
CA SER A 66 14.90 -6.29 -4.73
C SER A 66 14.62 -7.28 -3.60
N GLU A 67 14.71 -6.87 -2.33
CA GLU A 67 14.39 -7.73 -1.20
C GLU A 67 12.89 -7.97 -1.07
N VAL A 68 12.06 -6.93 -1.21
CA VAL A 68 10.60 -7.06 -1.24
C VAL A 68 10.15 -7.98 -2.38
N SER A 69 10.82 -7.95 -3.53
CA SER A 69 10.54 -8.83 -4.66
C SER A 69 10.84 -10.32 -4.41
N ARG A 70 11.40 -10.66 -3.25
CA ARG A 70 11.61 -12.06 -2.80
C ARG A 70 10.63 -12.47 -1.70
N HIS A 71 9.72 -11.59 -1.30
CA HIS A 71 8.70 -11.87 -0.30
C HIS A 71 7.71 -12.93 -0.81
N VAL A 72 7.15 -13.76 0.08
CA VAL A 72 6.29 -14.91 -0.30
C VAL A 72 5.05 -14.50 -1.09
N SER A 73 4.49 -13.34 -0.74
CA SER A 73 3.31 -12.76 -1.39
C SER A 73 3.64 -11.94 -2.62
N TYR A 74 4.91 -11.76 -2.99
CA TYR A 74 5.27 -11.05 -4.23
C TYR A 74 4.66 -11.75 -5.45
N ASP A 75 4.03 -10.97 -6.31
CA ASP A 75 3.54 -11.41 -7.62
C ASP A 75 4.50 -10.92 -8.72
N ARG A 76 4.53 -9.60 -8.92
CA ARG A 76 5.34 -8.97 -9.95
C ARG A 76 5.57 -7.49 -9.69
N ARG A 77 6.49 -6.91 -10.43
CA ARG A 77 6.59 -5.45 -10.59
C ARG A 77 5.56 -4.98 -11.61
N VAL A 78 5.00 -3.80 -11.39
CA VAL A 78 4.13 -3.13 -12.37
C VAL A 78 4.93 -2.03 -13.06
N TYR A 79 5.00 -2.11 -14.37
CA TYR A 79 5.72 -1.18 -15.24
C TYR A 79 4.77 -0.12 -15.78
N ARG A 80 5.33 0.98 -16.28
CA ARG A 80 4.55 2.10 -16.81
C ARG A 80 3.68 1.69 -18.01
N GLU A 81 4.14 0.68 -18.73
CA GLU A 81 3.51 0.14 -19.92
C GLU A 81 2.42 -0.90 -19.62
N ASP A 82 2.28 -1.34 -18.37
CA ASP A 82 1.26 -2.31 -17.99
C ASP A 82 -0.14 -1.67 -17.97
N ASP A 83 -1.15 -2.40 -18.44
CA ASP A 83 -2.55 -1.94 -18.50
C ASP A 83 -3.12 -1.55 -17.12
N ASP A 84 -2.59 -2.15 -16.05
CA ASP A 84 -3.00 -1.90 -14.66
C ASP A 84 -2.12 -0.88 -13.93
N HIS A 85 -1.15 -0.22 -14.59
CA HIS A 85 -0.29 0.78 -13.97
C HIS A 85 -1.09 1.92 -13.30
N ASP A 86 -2.05 2.49 -14.02
CA ASP A 86 -2.86 3.62 -13.55
C ASP A 86 -3.77 3.23 -12.37
N PHE A 87 -4.00 1.93 -12.16
CA PHE A 87 -4.76 1.44 -11.01
C PHE A 87 -4.03 1.71 -9.68
N TYR A 88 -2.70 1.83 -9.69
CA TYR A 88 -1.89 2.07 -8.49
C TYR A 88 -1.60 3.57 -8.24
N HIS A 89 -2.06 4.46 -9.13
CA HIS A 89 -2.03 5.92 -8.96
C HIS A 89 -3.34 6.44 -8.38
N GLN A 90 -3.74 5.89 -7.24
CA GLN A 90 -4.92 6.32 -6.48
C GLN A 90 -4.56 7.29 -5.35
N ASP A 91 -3.30 7.74 -5.33
CA ASP A 91 -2.81 8.85 -4.53
C ASP A 91 -2.76 10.15 -5.36
N THR A 92 -2.42 11.26 -4.70
CA THR A 92 -2.34 12.59 -5.35
C THR A 92 -0.96 12.92 -5.90
N THR A 93 -0.02 11.97 -5.87
CA THR A 93 1.35 12.18 -6.33
C THR A 93 1.37 12.28 -7.84
N ASP A 94 2.27 13.10 -8.37
CA ASP A 94 2.46 13.17 -9.80
C ASP A 94 2.90 11.79 -10.33
N LYS A 95 2.11 11.23 -11.25
CA LYS A 95 2.39 9.95 -11.90
C LYS A 95 3.67 9.96 -12.73
N ASP A 96 4.19 11.14 -13.08
CA ASP A 96 5.46 11.29 -13.77
C ASP A 96 6.66 11.34 -12.82
N HIS A 97 6.44 11.44 -11.50
CA HIS A 97 7.52 11.24 -10.52
C HIS A 97 8.07 9.82 -10.62
N LEU A 98 9.35 9.67 -10.29
CA LEU A 98 9.96 8.35 -10.21
C LEU A 98 9.29 7.54 -9.09
N HIS A 99 8.91 6.30 -9.39
CA HIS A 99 8.32 5.40 -8.40
C HIS A 99 8.50 3.93 -8.76
N TYR A 100 8.23 3.07 -7.78
CA TYR A 100 8.20 1.61 -7.91
C TYR A 100 6.82 1.10 -7.55
N HIS A 101 6.15 0.43 -8.49
CA HIS A 101 4.95 -0.34 -8.18
C HIS A 101 5.32 -1.81 -7.95
N ILE A 102 4.93 -2.33 -6.80
CA ILE A 102 5.10 -3.74 -6.44
C ILE A 102 3.71 -4.32 -6.22
N LYS A 103 3.35 -5.35 -6.99
CA LYS A 103 2.10 -6.09 -6.85
C LYS A 103 2.32 -7.36 -6.03
N PHE A 104 1.38 -7.62 -5.14
CA PHE A 104 1.30 -8.85 -4.35
C PHE A 104 0.17 -9.75 -4.85
N LYS A 105 0.27 -11.05 -4.54
CA LYS A 105 -0.73 -12.07 -4.91
C LYS A 105 -2.11 -11.82 -4.28
N HIS A 106 -2.14 -11.05 -3.20
CA HIS A 106 -3.32 -10.66 -2.45
C HIS A 106 -3.00 -9.39 -1.64
N PRO A 107 -4.03 -8.68 -1.14
CA PRO A 107 -3.82 -7.62 -0.16
C PRO A 107 -2.95 -8.09 1.00
N LEU A 108 -1.98 -7.27 1.40
CA LEU A 108 -1.03 -7.61 2.45
C LEU A 108 -1.74 -7.70 3.81
N SER A 109 -1.57 -8.82 4.50
CA SER A 109 -1.96 -8.96 5.91
C SER A 109 -1.09 -8.10 6.83
N SER A 110 -1.51 -7.91 8.08
CA SER A 110 -0.72 -7.16 9.07
C SER A 110 0.70 -7.72 9.26
N PRO A 111 0.91 -9.05 9.43
CA PRO A 111 2.25 -9.62 9.50
C PRO A 111 3.11 -9.36 8.25
N GLU A 112 2.53 -9.49 7.05
CA GLU A 112 3.28 -9.27 5.80
C GLU A 112 3.63 -7.79 5.60
N ARG A 113 2.74 -6.87 6.00
CA ARG A 113 3.09 -5.45 6.06
C ARG A 113 4.25 -5.23 7.02
N HIS A 114 4.20 -5.80 8.22
CA HIS A 114 5.31 -5.67 9.18
C HIS A 114 6.65 -6.14 8.59
N GLU A 115 6.67 -7.29 7.90
CA GLU A 115 7.86 -7.81 7.25
C GLU A 115 8.39 -6.88 6.15
N ILE A 116 7.52 -6.34 5.30
CA ILE A 116 7.92 -5.39 4.25
C ILE A 116 8.44 -4.08 4.85
N PHE A 117 7.82 -3.58 5.91
CA PHE A 117 8.28 -2.37 6.59
C PHE A 117 9.60 -2.58 7.35
N ALA A 118 9.83 -3.78 7.89
CA ALA A 118 11.13 -4.14 8.43
C ALA A 118 12.22 -4.11 7.34
N MET A 119 11.91 -4.48 6.09
CA MET A 119 12.84 -4.32 4.96
C MET A 119 13.10 -2.83 4.65
N LEU A 120 12.06 -1.99 4.63
CA LEU A 120 12.21 -0.55 4.44
C LEU A 120 13.12 0.08 5.51
N ILE A 121 12.99 -0.33 6.78
CA ILE A 121 13.85 0.11 7.88
C ILE A 121 15.27 -0.43 7.73
N LYS A 122 15.42 -1.72 7.43
CA LYS A 122 16.72 -2.39 7.26
C LYS A 122 17.56 -1.70 6.19
N HIS A 123 16.93 -1.26 5.10
CA HIS A 123 17.57 -0.51 4.02
C HIS A 123 17.63 1.00 4.27
N GLY A 124 17.19 1.47 5.45
CA GLY A 124 17.25 2.87 5.87
C GLY A 124 16.34 3.82 5.10
N LEU A 125 15.34 3.30 4.37
CA LEU A 125 14.35 4.12 3.67
C LEU A 125 13.31 4.72 4.63
N LEU A 126 13.10 4.06 5.77
CA LEU A 126 12.32 4.54 6.91
C LEU A 126 13.12 4.39 8.21
N GLY A 127 12.90 5.30 9.14
CA GLY A 127 13.29 5.14 10.55
C GLY A 127 12.27 4.29 11.35
N PRO A 128 12.69 3.72 12.49
CA PRO A 128 11.78 2.99 13.39
C PRO A 128 10.59 3.85 13.86
N ASP A 129 10.82 5.13 14.15
CA ASP A 129 9.77 6.06 14.58
C ASP A 129 8.75 6.32 13.46
N GLU A 130 9.23 6.45 12.21
CA GLU A 130 8.36 6.62 11.04
C GLU A 130 7.47 5.38 10.80
N TYR A 131 7.97 4.19 11.12
CA TYR A 131 7.14 2.99 11.06
C TYR A 131 6.05 2.97 12.13
N GLN A 132 6.34 3.44 13.35
CA GLN A 132 5.31 3.55 14.39
C GLN A 132 4.22 4.55 14.00
N ASP A 133 4.61 5.69 13.42
CA ASP A 133 3.68 6.68 12.88
C ASP A 133 2.85 6.11 11.73
N PHE A 134 3.49 5.36 10.84
CA PHE A 134 2.81 4.64 9.75
C PHE A 134 1.75 3.67 10.29
N GLU A 135 2.12 2.79 11.23
CA GLU A 135 1.19 1.79 11.76
C GLU A 135 0.01 2.45 12.43
N LYS A 136 0.27 3.50 13.23
CA LYS A 136 -0.78 4.26 13.88
C LYS A 136 -1.75 4.86 12.86
N ALA A 137 -1.23 5.54 11.82
CA ALA A 137 -2.06 6.14 10.79
C ALA A 137 -2.84 5.11 9.97
N TYR A 138 -2.23 3.96 9.67
CA TYR A 138 -2.88 2.86 8.95
C TYR A 138 -4.02 2.25 9.78
N ILE A 139 -3.76 1.98 11.05
CA ILE A 139 -4.74 1.48 12.01
C ILE A 139 -5.88 2.50 12.22
N GLU A 140 -5.58 3.80 12.30
CA GLU A 140 -6.59 4.86 12.39
C GLU A 140 -7.49 4.90 11.16
N ARG A 141 -6.93 4.71 9.95
CA ARG A 141 -7.71 4.55 8.71
C ARG A 141 -8.63 3.33 8.80
N ASP A 142 -8.15 2.21 9.35
CA ASP A 142 -8.95 1.01 9.56
C ASP A 142 -10.07 1.23 10.59
N TYR A 143 -9.87 2.07 11.60
CA TYR A 143 -10.94 2.41 12.56
C TYR A 143 -12.00 3.37 11.99
N GLN A 144 -11.77 3.96 10.82
CA GLN A 144 -12.69 4.96 10.26
C GLN A 144 -14.06 4.36 9.90
N TYR A 145 -14.13 3.12 9.40
CA TYR A 145 -15.43 2.50 9.14
C TYR A 145 -16.10 2.04 10.43
N GLN A 146 -15.35 1.57 11.44
CA GLN A 146 -15.92 1.17 12.72
C GLN A 146 -16.56 2.38 13.42
N SER A 147 -15.84 3.51 13.47
CA SER A 147 -16.33 4.74 14.10
C SER A 147 -17.54 5.37 13.39
N VAL A 148 -17.68 5.17 12.07
CA VAL A 148 -18.83 5.71 11.31
C VAL A 148 -20.00 4.72 11.27
N LEU A 149 -19.76 3.43 11.02
CA LEU A 149 -20.80 2.44 10.81
C LEU A 149 -21.35 1.90 12.13
N MET A 150 -20.49 1.57 13.12
CA MET A 150 -20.92 0.89 14.35
C MET A 150 -21.95 1.65 15.17
N PRO A 151 -21.85 2.98 15.38
CA PRO A 151 -22.85 3.72 16.15
C PRO A 151 -24.24 3.71 15.50
N LEU A 152 -24.33 3.33 14.23
CA LEU A 152 -25.56 3.33 13.46
C LEU A 152 -26.25 1.96 13.43
N LEU A 153 -25.54 0.90 13.82
CA LEU A 153 -26.10 -0.45 13.88
C LEU A 153 -26.90 -0.65 15.16
N GLN A 154 -28.09 -1.24 15.04
CA GLN A 154 -29.06 -1.37 16.11
C GLN A 154 -29.22 -2.81 16.60
N GLY A 155 -28.56 -3.78 15.95
CA GLY A 155 -28.77 -5.21 16.17
C GLY A 155 -30.04 -5.75 15.49
N GLU A 156 -30.72 -4.91 14.71
CA GLU A 156 -31.92 -5.26 13.96
C GLU A 156 -31.54 -5.60 12.53
N ARG A 157 -31.57 -6.91 12.20
CA ARG A 157 -31.04 -7.45 10.95
C ARG A 157 -31.46 -6.67 9.69
N GLU A 158 -32.75 -6.40 9.50
CA GLU A 158 -33.23 -5.71 8.29
C GLU A 158 -32.76 -4.26 8.20
N ALA A 159 -32.78 -3.54 9.33
CA ALA A 159 -32.33 -2.14 9.40
C ALA A 159 -30.81 -2.05 9.18
N ASP A 160 -30.06 -2.93 9.84
CA ASP A 160 -28.60 -2.97 9.78
C ASP A 160 -28.10 -3.36 8.38
N VAL A 161 -28.73 -4.34 7.71
CA VAL A 161 -28.42 -4.66 6.31
C VAL A 161 -28.62 -3.44 5.40
N LYS A 162 -29.76 -2.74 5.54
CA LYS A 162 -30.05 -1.56 4.71
C LYS A 162 -29.05 -0.43 4.95
N MET A 163 -28.65 -0.24 6.21
CA MET A 163 -27.62 0.69 6.63
C MET A 163 -26.25 0.37 6.03
N ILE A 164 -25.81 -0.88 6.15
CA ILE A 164 -24.54 -1.35 5.59
C ILE A 164 -24.53 -1.17 4.06
N ILE A 165 -25.60 -1.57 3.36
CA ILE A 165 -25.71 -1.37 1.90
C ILE A 165 -25.60 0.11 1.54
N THR A 166 -26.30 0.98 2.27
CA THR A 166 -26.25 2.43 2.04
C THR A 166 -24.85 3.00 2.26
N TYR A 167 -24.15 2.53 3.29
CA TYR A 167 -22.77 2.92 3.56
C TYR A 167 -21.82 2.47 2.45
N ILE A 168 -21.95 1.20 2.00
CA ILE A 168 -21.16 0.66 0.90
C ILE A 168 -21.36 1.47 -0.38
N GLN A 169 -22.62 1.77 -0.73
CA GLN A 169 -22.96 2.54 -1.95
C GLN A 169 -22.40 3.97 -1.95
N LYS A 170 -22.21 4.57 -0.77
CA LYS A 170 -21.68 5.94 -0.63
C LYS A 170 -20.16 5.99 -0.49
N THR A 171 -19.54 4.86 -0.16
CA THR A 171 -18.09 4.78 0.06
C THR A 171 -17.38 4.64 -1.28
N GLN A 172 -16.44 5.56 -1.56
CA GLN A 172 -15.61 5.53 -2.77
C GLN A 172 -14.22 4.92 -2.55
N ASP A 173 -13.94 4.52 -1.32
CA ASP A 173 -12.68 3.95 -0.87
C ASP A 173 -12.79 2.41 -0.84
N ASN A 174 -12.24 1.76 -1.86
CA ASN A 174 -12.29 0.29 -2.01
C ASN A 174 -11.48 -0.46 -0.95
N ASP A 175 -10.39 0.13 -0.44
CA ASP A 175 -9.61 -0.49 0.64
C ASP A 175 -10.45 -0.50 1.92
N LEU A 176 -11.13 0.62 2.19
CA LEU A 176 -12.08 0.70 3.29
C LEU A 176 -13.24 -0.30 3.12
N LEU A 177 -13.73 -0.51 1.90
CA LEU A 177 -14.74 -1.55 1.62
C LEU A 177 -14.21 -2.98 1.79
N ALA A 178 -12.97 -3.25 1.39
CA ALA A 178 -12.33 -4.56 1.56
C ALA A 178 -12.13 -4.88 3.05
N HIS A 179 -11.69 -3.90 3.84
CA HIS A 179 -11.57 -4.03 5.28
C HIS A 179 -12.94 -4.16 5.96
N LEU A 180 -13.93 -3.39 5.52
CA LEU A 180 -15.31 -3.54 5.99
C LEU A 180 -15.83 -4.95 5.71
N HIS A 181 -15.58 -5.52 4.52
CA HIS A 181 -15.99 -6.88 4.21
C HIS A 181 -15.36 -7.90 5.18
N GLN A 182 -14.05 -7.82 5.41
CA GLN A 182 -13.36 -8.69 6.37
C GLN A 182 -13.92 -8.54 7.79
N TYR A 183 -14.18 -7.31 8.23
CA TYR A 183 -14.76 -7.05 9.54
C TYR A 183 -16.19 -7.57 9.67
N LEU A 184 -17.00 -7.40 8.62
CA LEU A 184 -18.35 -7.94 8.56
C LEU A 184 -18.34 -9.46 8.62
N LEU A 185 -17.26 -10.18 8.30
CA LEU A 185 -17.16 -11.63 8.48
C LEU A 185 -16.90 -12.06 9.94
N SER A 186 -16.62 -11.13 10.85
CA SER A 186 -16.39 -11.45 12.27
C SER A 186 -17.66 -11.94 12.97
N GLU A 187 -17.48 -12.61 14.12
CA GLU A 187 -18.58 -13.18 14.91
C GLU A 187 -19.63 -12.15 15.35
N ALA A 188 -19.21 -10.89 15.55
CA ALA A 188 -20.09 -9.78 15.92
C ALA A 188 -21.25 -9.57 14.91
N PHE A 189 -21.10 -10.05 13.68
CA PHE A 189 -22.07 -9.91 12.60
C PHE A 189 -22.73 -11.23 12.19
N ASN A 190 -22.57 -12.30 12.98
CA ASN A 190 -23.23 -13.59 12.70
C ASN A 190 -24.74 -13.43 12.54
N TYR A 191 -25.39 -12.55 13.33
CA TYR A 191 -26.82 -12.26 13.25
C TYR A 191 -27.31 -11.75 11.87
N LEU A 192 -26.41 -11.18 11.05
CA LEU A 192 -26.74 -10.78 9.68
C LEU A 192 -26.81 -11.98 8.73
N ARG A 193 -25.99 -13.01 8.99
CA ARG A 193 -25.80 -14.21 8.15
C ARG A 193 -26.68 -15.38 8.56
N GLU A 194 -26.96 -15.51 9.85
CA GLU A 194 -27.81 -16.56 10.37
C GLU A 194 -29.24 -16.38 9.83
N GLN A 195 -29.77 -17.42 9.18
CA GLN A 195 -31.19 -17.45 8.85
C GLN A 195 -31.97 -17.54 10.16
N ALA A 196 -33.06 -16.78 10.27
CA ALA A 196 -34.04 -17.02 11.33
C ALA A 196 -34.40 -18.51 11.26
N VAL A 197 -34.05 -19.27 12.29
CA VAL A 197 -34.50 -20.64 12.44
C VAL A 197 -36.00 -20.53 12.68
N GLY A 198 -36.76 -20.71 11.60
CA GLY A 198 -38.22 -20.83 11.63
C GLY A 198 -38.66 -22.15 12.23
#